data_AF-A0A353RTL0-F1
#
_entry.id   AF-A0A353RTL0-F1
#
_cell.length_a   1.000
_cell.length_b   1.000
_cell.length_c   1.000
_cell.angle_alpha   90.00
_cell.angle_beta   90.00
_cell.angle_gamma   90.00
#
_symmetry.space_group_name_H-M   'P 1'
#
loop_
_entity.id
_entity.type
_entity.pdbx_description
1 polymer ?
#
loop_
_entity_poly.entity_id
_entity_poly.type
_entity_poly.pdbx_seq_one_letter_code
_entity_poly.pdbx_strand_id
1 'polypeptide(L)'
;MHLQPFKLNTSLEALTSTIETDNEIANWFYYLLSESSLENEFGKGSQFSAELAHLRQKVLLQNSAKITVILFLIIVIFWGRIEHFLAFIPMAVLFIINDKNIKKDIAKLSQSVLLRDFIDNDFQDKSLYQIGENYSKKYSIASLVKIQFFSVNFVRIVFVSSVIVFAFAVPLKILQSYTLIATLFYAAQVITGFHFIFNRMK
;
A
#
# COMPACT_ATOMS: atom_id res chain seq x y z
N MET A 1 -2.34 -38.13 20.13
CA MET A 1 -2.15 -36.68 20.29
C MET A 1 -3.14 -35.99 19.36
N HIS A 2 -4.34 -35.64 19.86
CA HIS A 2 -5.32 -34.90 19.06
C HIS A 2 -4.85 -33.45 18.99
N LEU A 3 -4.31 -33.05 17.83
CA LEU A 3 -4.15 -31.63 17.53
C LEU A 3 -5.57 -31.05 17.46
N GLN A 4 -5.93 -30.20 18.42
CA GLN A 4 -7.14 -29.41 18.28
C GLN A 4 -7.03 -28.63 16.97
N PRO A 5 -8.07 -28.62 16.12
CA PRO A 5 -8.04 -27.82 14.91
C PRO A 5 -7.80 -26.38 15.34
N PHE A 6 -6.75 -25.76 14.79
CA PHE A 6 -6.41 -24.37 15.06
C PHE A 6 -7.60 -23.52 14.58
N LYS A 7 -8.45 -23.08 15.53
CA LYS A 7 -9.61 -22.25 15.22
C LYS A 7 -9.08 -20.89 14.83
N LEU A 8 -9.20 -20.55 13.55
CA LEU A 8 -8.76 -19.27 13.01
C LEU A 8 -9.77 -18.22 13.47
N ASN A 9 -9.62 -17.63 14.66
CA ASN A 9 -10.50 -16.56 15.12
C ASN A 9 -10.23 -15.27 14.32
N THR A 10 -10.60 -15.25 13.04
CA THR A 10 -10.59 -14.06 12.21
C THR A 10 -11.87 -13.31 12.54
N SER A 11 -11.77 -12.28 13.39
CA SER A 11 -12.88 -11.36 13.64
C SER A 11 -12.81 -10.20 12.65
N LEU A 12 -13.95 -9.54 12.44
CA LEU A 12 -13.99 -8.30 11.67
C LEU A 12 -13.01 -7.26 12.23
N GLU A 13 -12.90 -7.17 13.55
CA GLU A 13 -11.96 -6.27 14.23
C GLU A 13 -10.49 -6.63 13.93
N ALA A 14 -10.15 -7.92 13.93
CA ALA A 14 -8.81 -8.39 13.57
C ALA A 14 -8.47 -8.06 12.11
N LEU A 15 -9.44 -8.22 11.19
CA LEU A 15 -9.28 -7.84 9.79
C LEU A 15 -9.08 -6.33 9.65
N THR A 16 -9.95 -5.51 10.25
CA THR A 16 -9.84 -4.05 10.22
C THR A 16 -8.49 -3.60 10.79
N SER A 17 -8.07 -4.13 11.93
CA SER A 17 -6.76 -3.83 12.53
C SER A 17 -5.59 -4.21 11.61
N THR A 18 -5.70 -5.34 10.92
CA THR A 18 -4.69 -5.77 9.94
C THR A 18 -4.62 -4.80 8.76
N ILE A 19 -5.76 -4.33 8.24
CA ILE A 19 -5.83 -3.32 7.17
C ILE A 19 -5.22 -1.99 7.63
N GLU A 20 -5.42 -1.60 8.90
CA GLU A 20 -4.85 -0.35 9.42
C GLU A 20 -3.33 -0.38 9.60
N THR A 21 -2.75 -1.57 9.77
CA THR A 21 -1.34 -1.74 10.16
C THR A 21 -0.45 -2.22 9.02
N ASP A 22 -0.92 -3.16 8.19
CA ASP A 22 -0.15 -3.74 7.10
C ASP A 22 -0.35 -2.94 5.79
N ASN A 23 0.77 -2.46 5.23
CA ASN A 23 0.75 -1.62 4.03
C ASN A 23 0.30 -2.36 2.77
N GLU A 24 0.71 -3.61 2.59
CA GLU A 24 0.37 -4.39 1.40
C GLU A 24 -1.11 -4.78 1.45
N ILE A 25 -1.62 -5.13 2.63
CA ILE A 25 -3.03 -5.44 2.84
C ILE A 25 -3.89 -4.19 2.63
N ALA A 26 -3.50 -3.04 3.20
CA ALA A 26 -4.18 -1.77 2.95
C ALA A 26 -4.23 -1.41 1.46
N ASN A 27 -3.11 -1.53 0.75
CA ASN A 27 -3.04 -1.24 -0.68
C ASN A 27 -3.94 -2.19 -1.50
N TRP A 28 -3.97 -3.47 -1.13
CA TRP A 28 -4.83 -4.45 -1.78
C TRP A 28 -6.31 -4.14 -1.55
N PHE A 29 -6.71 -3.77 -0.34
CA PHE A 29 -8.09 -3.35 -0.05
C PHE A 29 -8.45 -2.04 -0.74
N TYR A 30 -7.53 -1.07 -0.81
CA TYR A 30 -7.75 0.14 -1.60
C TYR A 30 -7.96 -0.17 -3.09
N TYR A 31 -7.24 -1.16 -3.62
CA TYR A 31 -7.43 -1.64 -4.98
C TYR A 31 -8.81 -2.29 -5.17
N LEU A 32 -9.22 -3.18 -4.25
CA LEU A 32 -10.57 -3.74 -4.23
C LEU A 32 -11.65 -2.65 -4.18
N LEU A 33 -11.53 -1.69 -3.26
CA LEU A 33 -12.44 -0.56 -3.09
C LEU A 33 -12.51 0.31 -4.34
N SER A 34 -11.40 0.38 -5.07
CA SER A 34 -11.34 1.16 -6.28
C SER A 34 -12.18 0.54 -7.39
N GLU A 35 -12.47 -0.77 -7.42
CA GLU A 35 -13.18 -1.39 -8.55
C GLU A 35 -14.55 -0.79 -8.87
N SER A 36 -14.81 -0.54 -10.17
CA SER A 36 -16.07 0.07 -10.62
C SER A 36 -17.28 -0.84 -10.41
N SER A 37 -17.09 -2.16 -10.47
CA SER A 37 -18.13 -3.14 -10.17
C SER A 37 -18.62 -3.01 -8.72
N LEU A 38 -17.69 -2.83 -7.78
CA LEU A 38 -18.02 -2.65 -6.37
C LEU A 38 -18.77 -1.33 -6.15
N GLU A 39 -18.29 -0.24 -6.77
CA GLU A 39 -18.96 1.07 -6.69
C GLU A 39 -20.39 1.04 -7.25
N ASN A 40 -20.62 0.28 -8.34
CA ASN A 40 -21.95 0.09 -8.89
C ASN A 40 -22.88 -0.70 -7.96
N GLU A 41 -22.37 -1.71 -7.25
CA GLU A 41 -23.17 -2.50 -6.29
C GLU A 41 -23.62 -1.69 -5.07
N PHE A 42 -22.84 -0.69 -4.63
CA PHE A 42 -23.23 0.24 -3.57
C PHE A 42 -24.12 1.40 -4.04
N GLY A 43 -24.35 1.51 -5.35
CA GLY A 43 -25.11 2.59 -5.98
C GLY A 43 -24.30 3.86 -6.17
N LYS A 44 -24.32 4.39 -7.40
CA LYS A 44 -23.69 5.68 -7.73
C LYS A 44 -24.41 6.82 -7.01
N GLY A 45 -23.66 7.68 -6.33
CA GLY A 45 -24.22 8.79 -5.54
C GLY A 45 -24.59 8.43 -4.09
N SER A 46 -24.32 7.19 -3.65
CA SER A 46 -24.43 6.80 -2.25
C SER A 46 -23.36 7.47 -1.38
N GLN A 47 -23.58 7.48 -0.06
CA GLN A 47 -22.57 7.93 0.91
C GLN A 47 -21.24 7.19 0.74
N PHE A 48 -21.28 5.88 0.43
CA PHE A 48 -20.09 5.08 0.14
C PHE A 48 -19.30 5.65 -1.05
N SER A 49 -19.99 5.99 -2.15
CA SER A 49 -19.33 6.56 -3.34
C SER A 49 -18.66 7.91 -3.06
N ALA A 50 -19.27 8.75 -2.22
CA ALA A 50 -18.71 10.03 -1.81
C ALA A 50 -17.46 9.85 -0.92
N GLU A 51 -17.52 8.94 0.06
CA GLU A 51 -16.38 8.60 0.92
C GLU A 51 -15.23 7.99 0.11
N LEU A 52 -15.53 7.13 -0.87
CA LEU A 52 -14.54 6.55 -1.77
C LEU A 52 -13.88 7.60 -2.68
N ALA A 53 -14.64 8.55 -3.21
CA ALA A 53 -14.09 9.65 -4.02
C ALA A 53 -13.11 10.52 -3.21
N HIS A 54 -13.48 10.84 -1.96
CA HIS A 54 -12.62 11.57 -1.04
C HIS A 54 -11.35 10.79 -0.69
N LEU A 55 -11.45 9.48 -0.47
CA LEU A 55 -10.28 8.60 -0.27
C LEU A 55 -9.36 8.60 -1.49
N ARG A 56 -9.91 8.45 -2.70
CA ARG A 56 -9.12 8.50 -3.96
C ARG A 56 -8.35 9.82 -4.08
N GLN A 57 -8.98 10.95 -3.76
CA GLN A 57 -8.32 12.26 -3.78
C GLN A 57 -7.18 12.35 -2.75
N LYS A 58 -7.40 11.88 -1.51
CA LYS A 58 -6.35 11.82 -0.48
C LYS A 58 -5.16 10.98 -0.91
N VAL A 59 -5.40 9.79 -1.44
CA VAL A 59 -4.35 8.88 -1.93
C VAL A 59 -3.58 9.53 -3.07
N LEU A 60 -4.28 10.14 -4.04
CA LEU A 60 -3.66 10.83 -5.16
C LEU A 60 -2.74 11.97 -4.68
N LEU A 61 -3.21 12.80 -3.76
CA LEU A 61 -2.45 13.93 -3.21
C LEU A 61 -1.24 13.46 -2.40
N GLN A 62 -1.40 12.42 -1.58
CA GLN A 62 -0.29 11.88 -0.81
C GLN A 62 0.78 11.28 -1.73
N ASN A 63 0.34 10.54 -2.75
CA ASN A 63 1.24 9.89 -3.69
C ASN A 63 1.97 10.89 -4.61
N SER A 64 1.29 11.96 -5.04
CA SER A 64 1.95 13.04 -5.78
C SER A 64 2.99 13.77 -4.91
N ALA A 65 2.69 14.01 -3.64
CA ALA A 65 3.64 14.58 -2.69
C ALA A 65 4.86 13.66 -2.47
N LYS A 66 4.65 12.34 -2.33
CA LYS A 66 5.73 11.34 -2.23
C LYS A 66 6.66 11.40 -3.46
N ILE A 67 6.11 11.47 -4.67
CA ILE A 67 6.90 11.61 -5.91
C ILE A 67 7.73 12.90 -5.90
N THR A 68 7.12 14.04 -5.58
CA THR A 68 7.82 15.33 -5.52
C THR A 68 9.00 15.28 -4.55
N VAL A 69 8.83 14.63 -3.40
CA VAL A 69 9.92 14.44 -2.42
C VAL A 69 11.02 13.54 -2.96
N ILE A 70 10.69 12.43 -3.61
CA ILE A 70 11.69 11.54 -4.23
C ILE A 70 12.52 12.31 -5.27
N LEU A 71 11.87 13.09 -6.15
CA LEU A 71 12.57 13.89 -7.16
C LEU A 71 13.47 14.94 -6.53
N PHE A 72 12.99 15.63 -5.50
CA PHE A 72 13.77 16.63 -4.78
C PHE A 72 14.97 16.01 -4.05
N LEU A 73 14.80 14.85 -3.41
CA LEU A 73 15.90 14.11 -2.78
C LEU A 73 16.99 13.73 -3.79
N ILE A 74 16.60 13.25 -4.97
CA ILE A 74 17.55 12.94 -6.05
C ILE A 74 18.37 14.19 -6.42
N ILE A 75 17.73 15.34 -6.62
CA ILE A 75 18.41 16.61 -6.93
C ILE A 75 19.41 16.99 -5.84
N VAL A 76 19.00 16.92 -4.56
CA VAL A 76 19.87 17.27 -3.42
C VAL A 76 21.10 16.37 -3.34
N ILE A 77 20.94 15.06 -3.60
CA ILE A 77 22.04 14.09 -3.61
C ILE A 77 23.05 14.44 -4.70
N PHE A 78 22.58 14.73 -5.92
CA PHE A 78 23.45 15.08 -7.06
C PHE A 78 24.16 16.42 -6.87
N TRP A 79 23.53 17.41 -6.22
CA TRP A 79 24.19 18.67 -5.86
C TRP A 79 25.12 18.58 -4.65
N GLY A 80 25.16 17.45 -3.95
CA GLY A 80 26.04 17.24 -2.81
C GLY A 80 25.72 18.11 -1.58
N ARG A 81 24.50 18.64 -1.51
CA ARG A 81 24.04 19.60 -0.49
C ARG A 81 23.33 18.91 0.66
N ILE A 82 24.05 18.04 1.37
CA ILE A 82 23.47 17.11 2.35
C ILE A 82 22.87 17.82 3.58
N GLU A 83 23.21 19.08 3.81
CA GLU A 83 22.63 19.94 4.84
C GLU A 83 21.11 20.11 4.71
N HIS A 84 20.56 19.94 3.51
CA HIS A 84 19.10 20.05 3.26
C HIS A 84 18.32 18.82 3.72
N PHE A 85 18.99 17.72 4.13
CA PHE A 85 18.31 16.50 4.58
C PHE A 85 17.50 16.68 5.86
N LEU A 86 17.93 17.58 6.74
CA LEU A 86 17.21 17.87 7.99
C LEU A 86 15.82 18.47 7.73
N ALA A 87 15.64 19.18 6.61
CA ALA A 87 14.35 19.76 6.22
C ALA A 87 13.30 18.69 5.88
N PHE A 88 13.71 17.43 5.67
CA PHE A 88 12.79 16.34 5.33
C PHE A 88 12.20 15.64 6.56
N ILE A 89 12.79 15.81 7.75
CA ILE A 89 12.29 15.15 8.97
C ILE A 89 10.83 15.54 9.26
N PRO A 90 10.44 16.84 9.26
CA PRO A 90 9.05 17.23 9.49
C PRO A 90 8.11 16.68 8.41
N MET A 91 8.57 16.65 7.16
CA MET A 91 7.79 16.17 6.03
C MET A 91 7.56 14.65 6.10
N ALA A 92 8.57 13.89 6.53
CA ALA A 92 8.46 12.45 6.77
C ALA A 92 7.45 12.14 7.88
N VAL A 93 7.45 12.92 8.98
CA VAL A 93 6.46 12.77 10.05
C VAL A 93 5.04 13.02 9.53
N LEU A 94 4.83 14.09 8.75
CA LEU A 94 3.54 14.38 8.13
C LEU A 94 3.09 13.26 7.20
N PHE A 95 4.00 12.65 6.44
CA PHE A 95 3.67 11.51 5.61
C PHE A 95 3.24 10.29 6.42
N ILE A 96 3.91 9.96 7.51
CA ILE A 96 3.55 8.84 8.38
C ILE A 96 2.14 9.05 8.97
N ILE A 97 1.85 10.27 9.44
CA ILE A 97 0.52 10.61 10.00
C ILE A 97 -0.56 10.48 8.93
N ASN A 98 -0.33 11.03 7.74
CA ASN A 98 -1.30 10.96 6.64
C ASN A 98 -1.49 9.52 6.14
N ASP A 99 -0.43 8.72 6.08
CA ASP A 99 -0.49 7.31 5.70
C ASP A 99 -1.37 6.51 6.65
N LYS A 100 -1.20 6.73 7.96
CA LYS A 100 -2.05 6.13 8.99
C LYS A 100 -3.52 6.53 8.83
N ASN A 101 -3.79 7.81 8.54
CA ASN A 101 -5.16 8.28 8.36
C ASN A 101 -5.81 7.68 7.09
N ILE A 102 -5.06 7.58 6.00
CA ILE A 102 -5.53 6.94 4.77
C ILE A 102 -5.82 5.45 5.00
N LYS A 103 -4.97 4.75 5.75
CA LYS A 103 -5.21 3.34 6.11
C LYS A 103 -6.46 3.15 6.94
N LYS A 104 -6.73 4.06 7.88
CA LYS A 104 -7.99 4.06 8.64
C LYS A 104 -9.21 4.26 7.74
N ASP A 105 -9.14 5.21 6.79
CA ASP A 105 -10.22 5.44 5.83
C ASP A 105 -10.45 4.20 4.93
N ILE A 106 -9.38 3.55 4.48
CA ILE A 106 -9.44 2.28 3.75
C ILE A 106 -10.09 1.18 4.61
N ALA A 107 -9.66 1.04 5.85
CA ALA A 107 -10.18 0.02 6.77
C ALA A 107 -11.68 0.22 7.04
N LYS A 108 -12.11 1.47 7.28
CA LYS A 108 -13.52 1.83 7.48
C LYS A 108 -14.38 1.46 6.26
N LEU A 109 -13.97 1.84 5.06
CA LEU A 109 -14.72 1.52 3.84
C LEU A 109 -14.71 0.01 3.54
N SER A 110 -13.58 -0.65 3.78
CA SER A 110 -13.45 -2.11 3.64
C SER A 110 -14.37 -2.84 4.61
N GLN A 111 -14.52 -2.34 5.84
CA GLN A 111 -15.45 -2.89 6.82
C GLN A 111 -16.89 -2.87 6.29
N SER A 112 -17.32 -1.77 5.64
CA SER A 112 -18.65 -1.69 5.02
C SER A 112 -18.85 -2.74 3.92
N VAL A 113 -17.81 -3.03 3.14
CA VAL A 113 -17.84 -4.09 2.11
C VAL A 113 -17.91 -5.47 2.76
N LEU A 114 -17.09 -5.72 3.77
CA LEU A 114 -17.03 -7.00 4.47
C LEU A 114 -18.35 -7.31 5.18
N LEU A 115 -18.96 -6.35 5.86
CA LEU A 115 -20.27 -6.52 6.54
C LEU A 115 -21.43 -6.78 5.59
N ARG A 116 -21.33 -6.32 4.34
CA ARG A 116 -22.35 -6.58 3.31
C ARG A 116 -22.25 -8.00 2.77
N ASP A 117 -21.03 -8.48 2.53
CA ASP A 117 -20.78 -9.76 1.84
C ASP A 117 -20.65 -10.97 2.79
N PHE A 118 -20.44 -10.73 4.09
CA PHE A 118 -20.31 -11.77 5.11
C PHE A 118 -21.17 -11.44 6.32
N ILE A 119 -21.93 -12.42 6.82
CA ILE A 119 -22.66 -12.30 8.08
C ILE A 119 -21.64 -12.43 9.23
N ASP A 120 -21.87 -11.79 10.38
CA ASP A 120 -20.91 -11.66 11.51
C ASP A 120 -20.21 -12.96 11.97
N ASN A 121 -20.77 -14.14 11.67
CA ASN A 121 -20.16 -15.44 12.00
C ASN A 121 -19.37 -16.11 10.85
N ASP A 122 -19.50 -15.65 9.60
CA ASP A 122 -18.83 -16.27 8.43
C ASP A 122 -17.32 -15.98 8.38
N PHE A 123 -16.85 -15.01 9.18
CA PHE A 123 -15.43 -14.65 9.27
C PHE A 123 -14.62 -15.69 10.05
N GLN A 124 -15.22 -16.41 11.01
CA GLN A 124 -14.49 -17.31 11.91
C GLN A 124 -13.89 -18.53 11.20
N ASP A 125 -14.37 -18.85 9.99
CA ASP A 125 -13.88 -19.99 9.22
C ASP A 125 -13.04 -19.58 8.01
N LYS A 126 -12.76 -18.28 7.83
CA LYS A 126 -12.06 -17.75 6.67
C LYS A 126 -10.84 -16.92 7.06
N SER A 127 -9.69 -17.30 6.53
CA SER A 127 -8.48 -16.47 6.57
C SER A 127 -8.62 -15.25 5.66
N LEU A 128 -7.85 -14.20 5.96
CA LEU A 128 -7.71 -13.03 5.09
C LEU A 128 -7.36 -13.41 3.65
N TYR A 129 -6.50 -14.41 3.45
CA TYR A 129 -6.13 -14.89 2.11
C TYR A 129 -7.31 -15.52 1.36
N GLN A 130 -8.16 -16.28 2.06
CA GLN A 130 -9.36 -16.86 1.46
C GLN A 130 -10.40 -15.78 1.13
N ILE A 131 -10.55 -14.78 2.00
CA ILE A 131 -11.39 -13.60 1.72
C ILE A 131 -10.86 -12.87 0.48
N GLY A 132 -9.55 -12.63 0.44
CA GLY A 132 -8.88 -11.99 -0.69
C GLY A 132 -9.03 -12.76 -2.00
N GLU A 133 -8.93 -14.09 -1.96
CA GLU A 133 -9.12 -14.96 -3.12
C GLU A 133 -10.58 -14.95 -3.61
N ASN A 134 -11.55 -14.95 -2.70
CA ASN A 134 -12.96 -14.84 -3.04
C ASN A 134 -13.25 -13.53 -3.79
N TYR A 135 -12.76 -12.41 -3.27
CA TYR A 135 -12.92 -11.11 -3.92
C TYR A 135 -12.14 -10.98 -5.23
N SER A 136 -10.94 -11.56 -5.28
CA SER A 136 -10.13 -11.65 -6.50
C SER A 136 -10.90 -12.32 -7.63
N LYS A 137 -11.58 -13.43 -7.35
CA LYS A 137 -12.44 -14.12 -8.32
C LYS A 137 -13.70 -13.33 -8.63
N LYS A 138 -14.40 -12.79 -7.62
CA LYS A 138 -15.66 -12.06 -7.78
C LYS A 138 -15.50 -10.83 -8.67
N TYR A 139 -14.43 -10.05 -8.47
CA TYR A 139 -14.19 -8.80 -9.17
C TYR A 139 -13.10 -8.90 -10.25
N SER A 140 -12.60 -10.10 -10.54
CA SER A 140 -11.54 -10.33 -11.54
C SER A 140 -10.27 -9.49 -11.30
N ILE A 141 -9.95 -9.22 -10.04
CA ILE A 141 -8.75 -8.49 -9.64
C ILE A 141 -7.62 -9.44 -9.25
N ALA A 142 -6.38 -8.96 -9.21
CA ALA A 142 -5.25 -9.77 -8.74
C ALA A 142 -5.41 -10.19 -7.26
N SER A 143 -5.08 -11.44 -6.95
CA SER A 143 -5.18 -11.97 -5.59
C SER A 143 -4.16 -11.30 -4.65
N LEU A 144 -4.52 -11.24 -3.37
CA LEU A 144 -3.68 -10.67 -2.31
C LEU A 144 -2.28 -11.30 -2.30
N VAL A 145 -2.21 -12.62 -2.42
CA VAL A 145 -0.95 -13.38 -2.45
C VAL A 145 -0.09 -12.98 -3.65
N LYS A 146 -0.70 -12.86 -4.83
CA LYS A 146 0.02 -12.48 -6.05
C LYS A 146 0.57 -11.06 -5.95
N ILE A 147 -0.22 -10.15 -5.37
CA ILE A 147 0.18 -8.76 -5.14
C ILE A 147 1.34 -8.68 -4.15
N GLN A 148 1.26 -9.33 -3.00
CA GLN A 148 2.35 -9.36 -2.02
C GLN A 148 3.63 -9.96 -2.60
N PHE A 149 3.53 -11.08 -3.32
CA PHE A 149 4.69 -11.71 -3.95
C PHE A 149 5.37 -10.79 -4.97
N PHE A 150 4.58 -10.09 -5.80
CA PHE A 150 5.10 -9.13 -6.75
C PHE A 150 5.78 -7.94 -6.06
N SER A 151 5.12 -7.31 -5.09
CA SER A 151 5.66 -6.17 -4.32
C SER A 151 7.01 -6.51 -3.68
N VAL A 152 7.07 -7.65 -2.97
CA VAL A 152 8.30 -8.09 -2.27
C VAL A 152 9.43 -8.35 -3.26
N ASN A 153 9.17 -9.04 -4.36
CA ASN A 153 10.20 -9.34 -5.35
C ASN A 153 10.67 -8.09 -6.09
N PHE A 154 9.76 -7.19 -6.46
CA PHE A 154 10.12 -5.94 -7.11
C PHE A 154 11.02 -5.09 -6.22
N VAL A 155 10.63 -4.89 -4.96
CA VAL A 155 11.44 -4.14 -3.98
C VAL A 155 12.81 -4.80 -3.77
N ARG A 156 12.86 -6.14 -3.68
CA ARG A 156 14.11 -6.89 -3.55
C ARG A 156 15.03 -6.68 -4.77
N ILE A 157 14.49 -6.77 -5.98
CA ILE A 157 15.25 -6.58 -7.23
C ILE A 157 15.81 -5.16 -7.28
N VAL A 158 15.00 -4.15 -6.98
CA VAL A 158 15.46 -2.75 -6.97
C VAL A 158 16.56 -2.55 -5.92
N PHE A 159 16.40 -3.10 -4.72
CA PHE A 159 17.40 -3.00 -3.67
C PHE A 159 18.74 -3.64 -4.08
N VAL A 160 18.72 -4.90 -4.52
CA VAL A 160 19.94 -5.63 -4.91
C VAL A 160 20.61 -4.96 -6.11
N SER A 161 19.85 -4.57 -7.12
CA SER A 161 20.38 -3.88 -8.31
C SER A 161 21.03 -2.55 -7.93
N SER A 162 20.40 -1.78 -7.03
CA SER A 162 20.96 -0.51 -6.54
C SER A 162 22.29 -0.75 -5.84
N VAL A 163 22.37 -1.72 -4.92
CA VAL A 163 23.61 -2.05 -4.21
C VAL A 163 24.73 -2.43 -5.17
N ILE A 164 24.46 -3.27 -6.18
CA ILE A 164 25.45 -3.66 -7.18
C ILE A 164 25.94 -2.44 -7.97
N VAL A 165 25.03 -1.63 -8.50
CA VAL A 165 25.41 -0.44 -9.29
C VAL A 165 26.28 0.52 -8.47
N PHE A 166 25.98 0.75 -7.19
CA PHE A 166 26.77 1.67 -6.37
C PHE A 166 28.08 1.07 -5.86
N ALA A 167 28.15 -0.24 -5.63
CA ALA A 167 29.41 -0.89 -5.26
C ALA A 167 30.43 -0.88 -6.41
N PHE A 168 29.97 -0.86 -7.67
CA PHE A 168 30.84 -1.09 -8.83
C PHE A 168 30.90 0.06 -9.86
N ALA A 169 29.96 1.00 -9.91
CA ALA A 169 29.83 1.93 -11.04
C ALA A 169 29.89 3.44 -10.71
N VAL A 170 29.75 3.87 -9.44
CA VAL A 170 29.65 5.31 -9.13
C VAL A 170 30.59 5.72 -7.98
N PRO A 171 31.51 6.69 -8.18
CA PRO A 171 32.38 7.20 -7.13
C PRO A 171 31.63 8.23 -6.26
N LEU A 172 30.54 7.81 -5.61
CA LEU A 172 29.85 8.63 -4.61
C LEU A 172 30.57 8.53 -3.26
N LYS A 173 30.49 9.62 -2.46
CA LYS A 173 30.88 9.53 -1.05
C LYS A 173 29.96 8.54 -0.34
N ILE A 174 30.50 7.79 0.62
CA ILE A 174 29.77 6.74 1.38
C ILE A 174 28.37 7.21 1.82
N LEU A 175 28.27 8.42 2.38
CA LEU A 175 27.00 8.97 2.86
C LEU A 175 26.00 9.25 1.71
N GLN A 176 26.46 9.74 0.56
CA GLN A 176 25.61 9.94 -0.62
C GLN A 176 25.09 8.60 -1.16
N SER A 177 25.92 7.55 -1.15
CA SER A 177 25.53 6.21 -1.58
C SER A 177 24.42 5.63 -0.70
N TYR A 178 24.56 5.72 0.64
CA TYR A 178 23.51 5.27 1.56
C TYR A 178 22.19 6.00 1.33
N THR A 179 22.26 7.32 1.19
CA THR A 179 21.08 8.16 1.01
C THR A 179 20.38 7.89 -0.33
N LEU A 180 21.14 7.64 -1.39
CA LEU A 180 20.59 7.29 -2.70
C LEU A 180 19.96 5.90 -2.70
N ILE A 181 20.60 4.90 -2.07
CA ILE A 181 20.02 3.57 -1.90
C ILE A 181 18.70 3.66 -1.11
N ALA A 182 18.67 4.42 -0.01
CA ALA A 182 17.45 4.64 0.76
C ALA A 182 16.36 5.33 -0.07
N THR A 183 16.73 6.32 -0.89
CA THR A 183 15.79 7.04 -1.78
C THR A 183 15.22 6.12 -2.86
N LEU A 184 16.06 5.28 -3.49
CA LEU A 184 15.63 4.32 -4.50
C LEU A 184 14.76 3.21 -3.91
N PHE A 185 15.10 2.74 -2.71
CA PHE A 185 14.29 1.77 -1.98
C PHE A 185 12.92 2.35 -1.64
N TYR A 186 12.86 3.58 -1.14
CA TYR A 186 11.62 4.29 -0.89
C TYR A 186 10.82 4.51 -2.19
N ALA A 187 11.48 4.92 -3.27
CA ALA A 187 10.86 5.07 -4.57
C ALA A 187 10.26 3.76 -5.08
N ALA A 188 10.95 2.62 -4.89
CA ALA A 188 10.42 1.31 -5.25
C ALA A 188 9.12 0.98 -4.49
N GLN A 189 9.07 1.26 -3.19
CA GLN A 189 7.86 1.08 -2.38
C GLN A 189 6.71 1.99 -2.82
N VAL A 190 7.01 3.21 -3.26
CA VAL A 190 6.00 4.11 -3.81
C VAL A 190 5.50 3.61 -5.17
N ILE A 191 6.41 3.12 -6.04
CA ILE A 191 6.08 2.58 -7.36
C ILE A 191 5.21 1.34 -7.27
N THR A 192 5.46 0.42 -6.32
CA THR A 192 4.56 -0.73 -6.12
C THR A 192 3.16 -0.25 -5.77
N GLY A 193 3.01 0.71 -4.85
CA GLY A 193 1.72 1.35 -4.55
C GLY A 193 1.02 1.98 -5.78
N PHE A 194 1.79 2.54 -6.72
CA PHE A 194 1.27 3.14 -7.96
C PHE A 194 0.92 2.14 -9.06
N HIS A 195 1.68 1.06 -9.21
CA HIS A 195 1.43 0.04 -10.23
C HIS A 195 0.00 -0.51 -10.12
N PHE A 196 -0.50 -0.64 -8.89
CA PHE A 196 -1.86 -1.08 -8.61
C PHE A 196 -2.94 -0.03 -8.95
N ILE A 197 -2.58 1.26 -8.96
CA ILE A 197 -3.47 2.36 -9.40
C ILE A 197 -3.54 2.43 -10.93
N PHE A 198 -2.40 2.28 -11.62
CA PHE A 198 -2.30 2.48 -13.07
C PHE A 198 -2.82 1.32 -13.91
N ASN A 199 -2.80 0.08 -13.40
CA ASN A 199 -3.36 -1.08 -14.14
C ASN A 199 -4.89 -1.02 -14.34
N ARG A 200 -5.56 0.01 -13.80
CA ARG A 200 -6.98 0.30 -13.96
C ARG A 200 -7.29 1.36 -15.03
N MET A 201 -6.29 2.11 -15.50
CA MET A 201 -6.47 3.14 -16.55
C MET A 201 -6.24 2.59 -17.97
N LYS A 202 -6.13 1.27 -18.11
CA LYS A 202 -6.16 0.55 -19.39
C LYS A 202 -7.44 -0.28 -19.46
#